data_AF-A0A963EXQ0-F1
#
_entry.id   AF-A0A963EXQ0-F1
#
_cell.length_a   1.000
_cell.length_b   1.000
_cell.length_c   1.000
_cell.angle_alpha   90.00
_cell.angle_beta   90.00
_cell.angle_gamma   90.00
#
_symmetry.space_group_name_H-M   'P 1'
#
loop_
_entity.id
_entity.type
_entity.pdbx_description
1 polymer ?
#
loop_
_entity_poly.entity_id
_entity_poly.type
_entity_poly.pdbx_seq_one_letter_code
_entity_poly.pdbx_strand_id
1 'polypeptide(L)'
;WQAQGDVAWVSWIFDFRLGGKSISIEGATRLQFGGDGRVLVHRDYWDALDLLVEFPLIGSLLRLIRKRLNVAGKPFVHEDKKP
;
A
#
# COMPACT_ATOMS: atom_id res chain seq x y z
N TRP A 1 7.76 -10.55 11.39
CA TRP A 1 7.29 -9.24 11.87
C TRP A 1 8.24 -8.74 12.95
N GLN A 2 8.36 -7.43 13.11
CA GLN A 2 9.18 -6.76 14.13
C GLN A 2 8.34 -5.67 14.79
N ALA A 3 8.47 -5.43 16.09
CA ALA A 3 7.77 -4.35 16.77
C ALA A 3 8.72 -3.61 17.73
N GLN A 4 8.61 -2.28 17.78
CA GLN A 4 9.38 -1.43 18.68
C GLN A 4 8.56 -0.17 19.02
N GLY A 5 8.33 0.06 20.31
CA GLY A 5 7.49 1.16 20.76
C GLY A 5 6.06 1.05 20.22
N ASP A 6 5.58 2.13 19.60
CA ASP A 6 4.27 2.24 18.96
C ASP A 6 4.28 1.80 17.48
N VAL A 7 5.39 1.24 16.98
CA VAL A 7 5.55 0.86 15.57
C VAL A 7 5.70 -0.65 15.42
N ALA A 8 4.99 -1.22 14.45
CA ALA A 8 5.20 -2.60 14.00
C ALA A 8 5.42 -2.69 12.49
N TRP A 9 6.25 -3.64 12.09
CA TRP A 9 6.53 -4.02 10.71
C TRP A 9 6.09 -5.46 10.47
N VAL A 10 5.26 -5.65 9.45
CA VAL A 10 4.74 -6.96 9.06
C VAL A 10 5.16 -7.22 7.63
N SER A 11 6.06 -8.17 7.41
CA SER A 11 6.36 -8.69 6.07
C SER A 11 5.25 -9.63 5.62
N TRP A 12 4.94 -9.61 4.32
CA TRP A 12 3.91 -10.45 3.72
C TRP A 12 4.25 -10.80 2.28
N ILE A 13 3.59 -11.84 1.79
CA ILE A 13 3.57 -12.24 0.38
C ILE A 13 2.11 -12.27 -0.05
N PHE A 14 1.79 -11.61 -1.15
CA PHE A 14 0.46 -11.57 -1.73
C PHE A 14 0.42 -12.39 -3.01
N ASP A 15 -0.15 -13.59 -2.91
CA ASP A 15 -0.30 -14.52 -4.03
C ASP A 15 -1.71 -14.42 -4.62
N PHE A 16 -1.79 -14.19 -5.93
CA PHE A 16 -3.08 -14.14 -6.64
C PHE A 16 -2.94 -14.59 -8.09
N ARG A 17 -4.09 -14.78 -8.76
CA ARG A 17 -4.13 -15.12 -10.19
C ARG A 17 -4.86 -14.03 -10.96
N LEU A 18 -4.26 -13.56 -12.04
CA LEU A 18 -4.86 -12.58 -12.94
C LEU A 18 -4.60 -12.98 -14.39
N GLY A 19 -5.67 -13.06 -15.19
CA GLY A 19 -5.57 -13.47 -16.60
C GLY A 19 -4.95 -14.87 -16.79
N GLY A 20 -5.14 -15.78 -15.84
CA GLY A 20 -4.59 -17.14 -15.87
C GLY A 20 -3.15 -17.28 -15.37
N LYS A 21 -2.42 -16.18 -15.19
CA LYS A 21 -1.06 -16.16 -14.62
C LYS A 21 -1.11 -16.12 -13.10
N SER A 22 -0.19 -16.82 -12.45
CA SER A 22 0.06 -16.71 -11.01
C SER A 22 1.06 -15.59 -10.77
N ILE A 23 0.78 -14.74 -9.79
CA ILE A 23 1.59 -13.58 -9.44
C ILE A 23 1.80 -13.61 -7.93
N SER A 24 3.03 -13.31 -7.52
CA SER A 24 3.42 -13.19 -6.12
C SER A 24 4.05 -11.82 -5.92
N ILE A 25 3.61 -11.11 -4.88
CA ILE A 25 4.15 -9.79 -4.52
C ILE A 25 4.69 -9.86 -3.11
N GLU A 26 5.97 -9.58 -2.96
CA GLU A 26 6.58 -9.39 -1.64
C GLU A 26 6.36 -7.95 -1.16
N GLY A 27 6.05 -7.82 0.13
CA GLY A 27 5.82 -6.52 0.73
C GLY A 27 5.99 -6.49 2.24
N ALA A 28 5.85 -5.30 2.78
CA ALA A 28 5.84 -5.04 4.19
C ALA A 28 4.89 -3.89 4.54
N THR A 29 4.19 -4.05 5.65
CA THR A 29 3.31 -3.03 6.20
C THR A 29 3.96 -2.42 7.43
N ARG A 30 4.05 -1.09 7.48
CA ARG A 30 4.35 -0.33 8.69
C ARG A 30 3.05 0.12 9.34
N LEU A 31 2.85 -0.31 10.57
CA LEU A 31 1.75 0.09 11.45
C LEU A 31 2.29 1.02 12.53
N GLN A 32 1.58 2.12 12.78
CA GLN A 32 1.79 2.95 13.97
C GLN A 32 0.52 2.94 14.82
N PHE A 33 0.67 2.65 16.10
CA PHE A 33 -0.41 2.52 17.06
C PHE A 33 -0.55 3.79 17.92
N GLY A 34 -1.79 4.14 18.27
CA GLY A 34 -2.09 5.17 19.24
C GLY A 34 -2.00 4.65 20.67
N GLY A 35 -2.13 5.56 21.64
CA GLY A 35 -2.13 5.20 23.07
C GLY A 35 -3.30 4.30 23.49
N ASP A 36 -4.35 4.20 22.67
CA ASP A 36 -5.48 3.28 22.85
C ASP A 36 -5.28 1.91 22.16
N GLY A 37 -4.09 1.67 21.60
CA GLY A 37 -3.74 0.44 20.89
C GLY A 37 -4.35 0.30 19.50
N ARG A 38 -5.00 1.34 18.96
CA ARG A 38 -5.54 1.33 17.59
C ARG A 38 -4.52 1.80 16.58
N VAL A 39 -4.63 1.33 15.34
CA VAL A 39 -3.77 1.77 14.23
C VAL A 39 -4.12 3.21 13.83
N LEU A 40 -3.18 4.13 14.00
CA LEU A 40 -3.28 5.52 13.54
C LEU A 40 -2.73 5.70 12.13
N VAL A 41 -1.66 4.99 11.79
CA VAL A 41 -1.03 5.04 10.47
C VAL A 41 -0.84 3.63 9.94
N HIS A 42 -1.31 3.42 8.72
CA HIS A 42 -1.13 2.21 7.95
C HIS A 42 -0.41 2.58 6.65
N ARG A 43 0.77 2.02 6.41
CA ARG A 43 1.54 2.24 5.17
C ARG A 43 2.06 0.92 4.64
N ASP A 44 1.68 0.61 3.41
CA ASP A 44 2.14 -0.57 2.68
C ASP A 44 3.29 -0.21 1.75
N TYR A 45 4.37 -0.97 1.88
CA TYR A 45 5.53 -0.96 1.00
C TYR A 45 5.54 -2.28 0.25
N TRP A 46 5.49 -2.25 -1.07
CA TRP A 46 5.57 -3.43 -1.91
C TRP A 46 6.39 -3.08 -3.14
N ASP A 47 7.16 -4.04 -3.65
CA ASP A 47 7.87 -3.84 -4.90
C ASP A 47 6.90 -3.98 -6.06
N ALA A 48 6.62 -2.86 -6.72
CA ALA A 48 5.70 -2.77 -7.84
C ALA A 48 6.39 -2.93 -9.20
N LEU A 49 7.73 -2.94 -9.24
CA LEU A 49 8.46 -2.81 -10.49
C LEU A 49 8.25 -4.03 -11.40
N ASP A 50 8.34 -5.24 -10.87
CA ASP A 50 8.04 -6.46 -11.62
C ASP A 50 6.57 -6.52 -12.03
N LEU A 51 5.66 -6.02 -11.18
CA LEU A 51 4.23 -5.94 -11.48
C LEU A 51 3.93 -4.96 -12.63
N LEU A 52 4.61 -3.82 -12.69
CA LEU A 52 4.45 -2.81 -13.73
C LEU A 52 4.91 -3.32 -15.10
N VAL A 53 5.98 -4.13 -15.12
CA VAL A 53 6.47 -4.78 -16.35
C VAL A 53 5.49 -5.85 -16.83
N GLU A 54 4.96 -6.68 -15.92
CA GLU A 54 4.03 -7.75 -16.29
C GLU A 54 2.60 -7.26 -16.60
N PHE A 55 2.18 -6.13 -16.04
CA PHE A 55 0.85 -5.56 -16.19
C PHE A 55 0.89 -4.13 -16.74
N PRO A 56 1.11 -3.96 -18.06
CA PRO A 56 1.12 -2.63 -18.70
C PRO A 56 -0.23 -1.88 -18.56
N LEU A 57 -1.30 -2.57 -18.16
CA LEU A 57 -2.64 -2.01 -17.96
C LEU A 57 -3.00 -1.71 -16.49
N ILE A 58 -2.06 -1.83 -15.55
CA ILE A 58 -2.28 -1.50 -14.12
C ILE A 58 -2.89 -0.09 -13.95
N GLY A 59 -2.45 0.89 -14.74
CA GLY A 59 -3.01 2.24 -14.69
C GLY A 59 -4.51 2.29 -14.98
N SER A 60 -4.98 1.51 -15.95
CA SER A 60 -6.40 1.42 -16.32
C SER A 60 -7.23 0.75 -15.22
N LEU A 61 -6.69 -0.30 -14.61
CA LEU A 61 -7.31 -1.00 -13.48
C LEU A 61 -7.41 -0.07 -12.25
N LEU A 62 -6.33 0.63 -11.90
CA LEU A 62 -6.32 1.61 -10.81
C LEU A 62 -7.31 2.76 -11.06
N ARG A 63 -7.42 3.22 -12.30
CA ARG A 63 -8.41 4.24 -12.69
C ARG A 63 -9.84 3.75 -12.49
N LEU A 64 -10.13 2.48 -12.81
CA LEU A 64 -11.43 1.87 -12.57
C LEU A 64 -11.73 1.72 -11.08
N ILE A 65 -10.75 1.27 -10.29
CA ILE A 65 -10.87 1.14 -8.83
C ILE A 65 -11.11 2.51 -8.19
N ARG A 66 -10.34 3.54 -8.57
CA ARG A 66 -10.50 4.91 -8.06
C ARG A 66 -11.87 5.49 -8.39
N LYS A 67 -12.41 5.20 -9.59
CA LYS A 67 -13.75 5.59 -9.99
C LYS A 67 -14.83 4.89 -9.15
N ARG A 68 -14.63 3.62 -8.78
CA ARG A 68 -15.56 2.87 -7.92
C ARG A 68 -15.49 3.26 -6.45
N LEU A 69 -14.30 3.62 -5.96
CA LEU A 69 -14.10 3.99 -4.55
C LEU A 69 -14.52 5.43 -4.21
N ASN A 70 -15.02 6.21 -5.17
CA ASN A 70 -15.54 7.56 -4.97
C ASN A 70 -14.65 8.39 -4.04
N VAL A 71 -13.32 8.33 -4.26
CA VAL A 71 -12.34 9.00 -3.40
C VAL A 71 -12.42 10.50 -3.65
N ALA A 72 -13.32 11.16 -2.94
CA ALA A 72 -13.30 12.58 -2.66
C ALA A 72 -12.19 12.88 -1.64
N GLY A 73 -10.96 12.47 -1.95
CA GLY A 73 -9.79 12.76 -1.13
C GLY A 73 -8.99 13.86 -1.80
N LYS A 74 -8.93 15.05 -1.18
CA LYS A 74 -7.95 16.09 -1.55
C LYS A 74 -6.54 15.45 -1.57
N PRO A 75 -5.67 15.82 -2.52
CA PRO A 75 -4.30 15.35 -2.51
C PRO A 75 -3.66 15.75 -1.17
N PHE A 76 -3.04 14.76 -0.52
CA PHE A 76 -2.20 14.99 0.64
C PHE A 76 -0.91 15.66 0.15
N VAL A 77 -0.91 16.99 0.10
CA VAL A 77 0.29 17.79 -0.08
C VAL A 77 0.95 17.86 1.30
N HIS A 78 2.12 17.26 1.45
CA HIS A 78 3.03 17.64 2.52
C HIS A 78 3.44 19.09 2.24
N GLU A 79 2.83 20.03 2.96
CA GLU A 79 3.37 21.38 3.08
C GLU A 79 4.69 21.23 3.82
N ASP A 80 5.80 21.24 3.06
CA ASP A 80 7.14 21.40 3.61
C ASP A 80 7.16 22.75 4.35
N LYS A 81 6.89 22.71 5.65
CA LYS A 81 7.34 23.76 6.56
C LYS A 81 8.87 23.70 6.58
N LYS A 82 9.48 24.46 5.68
CA LYS A 82 10.84 24.98 5.88
C LYS A 82 10.80 25.99 7.04
N PRO A 83 11.87 26.10 7.83
CA PRO A 83 11.85 26.66 9.18
C PRO A 83 11.64 28.17 9.21
#